data_AF-A0A6B1C8D0-F1
#
_entry.id   AF-A0A6B1C8D0-F1
#
_cell.length_a   1.000
_cell.length_b   1.000
_cell.length_c   1.000
_cell.angle_alpha   90.00
_cell.angle_beta   90.00
_cell.angle_gamma   90.00
#
_symmetry.space_group_name_H-M   'P 1'
#
loop_
_entity.id
_entity.type
_entity.pdbx_description
1 polymer ?
#
loop_
_entity_poly.entity_id
_entity_poly.type
_entity_poly.pdbx_seq_one_letter_code
_entity_poly.pdbx_strand_id
1 'polypeptide(L)'
;MELQRKAQKVWKETLFAQLLRQVADSHERCAWLMHSVLPDESIVGDWENMARYLGTVAAAIGEDPDCAKQEMPASPLRVGYIPEVIRYEKLAELVRPNAVEELLVAAVAVARFCRFNLTIAPNEMQLACLQGLANGETLANLAKRLGYSERHVQRILAEMWHQFGVASTTEGVAFAVAQGWVTAHRDIASRSCPA
;
A
#
# COMPACT_ATOMS: atom_id res chain seq x y z
N MET A 1 2.93 1.98 26.63
CA MET A 1 1.64 2.64 26.97
C MET A 1 1.80 4.11 27.36
N GLU A 2 2.73 4.50 28.24
CA GLU A 2 2.82 5.89 28.73
C GLU A 2 2.98 6.96 27.63
N LEU A 3 3.80 6.68 26.60
CA LEU A 3 3.96 7.60 25.46
C LEU A 3 2.66 7.84 24.70
N GLN A 4 1.83 6.80 24.47
CA GLN A 4 0.59 6.97 23.72
C GLN A 4 -0.49 7.70 24.51
N ARG A 5 -0.50 7.57 25.84
CA ARG A 5 -1.34 8.41 26.70
C ARG A 5 -0.90 9.88 26.68
N LYS A 6 0.41 10.16 26.56
CA LYS A 6 0.91 11.54 26.39
C LYS A 6 0.57 12.09 25.01
N ALA A 7 0.74 11.29 23.95
CA ALA A 7 0.38 11.67 22.58
C ALA A 7 -1.13 11.93 22.44
N GLN A 8 -1.96 11.11 23.08
CA GLN A 8 -3.40 11.30 23.16
C GLN A 8 -3.77 12.69 23.68
N LYS A 9 -3.11 13.20 24.73
CA LYS A 9 -3.38 14.56 25.24
C LYS A 9 -3.14 15.62 24.16
N VAL A 10 -2.04 15.50 23.41
CA VAL A 10 -1.73 16.41 22.28
C VAL A 10 -2.76 16.26 21.16
N TRP A 11 -3.22 15.04 20.89
CA TRP A 11 -4.28 14.79 19.91
C TRP A 11 -5.62 15.42 20.32
N LYS A 12 -6.00 15.38 21.60
CA LYS A 12 -7.23 16.05 22.08
C LYS A 12 -7.19 17.57 21.89
N GLU A 13 -6.01 18.17 22.00
CA GLU A 13 -5.85 19.61 21.79
C GLU A 13 -5.97 20.01 20.31
N THR A 14 -5.88 19.06 19.39
CA THR A 14 -5.74 19.31 17.94
C THR A 14 -6.85 18.70 17.09
N LEU A 15 -7.40 17.58 17.52
CA LEU A 15 -8.39 16.79 16.79
C LEU A 15 -9.68 16.70 17.61
N PHE A 16 -10.82 16.81 16.94
CA PHE A 16 -12.12 16.61 17.57
C PHE A 16 -12.31 15.14 17.96
N ALA A 17 -13.02 14.87 19.06
CA ALA A 17 -13.22 13.52 19.61
C ALA A 17 -13.77 12.52 18.58
N GLN A 18 -14.63 12.97 17.67
CA GLN A 18 -15.20 12.12 16.63
C GLN A 18 -14.15 11.62 15.64
N LEU A 19 -13.22 12.50 15.22
CA LEU A 19 -12.13 12.13 14.33
C LEU A 19 -11.15 11.18 15.05
N LEU A 20 -10.88 11.43 16.33
CA LEU A 20 -10.04 10.53 17.15
C LEU A 20 -10.65 9.12 17.24
N ARG A 21 -11.95 9.03 17.47
CA ARG A 21 -12.65 7.74 17.48
C ARG A 21 -12.53 7.01 16.14
N GLN A 22 -12.74 7.70 15.02
CA GLN A 22 -12.56 7.10 13.69
C GLN A 22 -11.13 6.63 13.45
N VAL A 23 -10.14 7.40 13.89
CA VAL A 23 -8.74 6.99 13.85
C VAL A 23 -8.54 5.71 14.67
N ALA A 24 -9.05 5.66 15.90
CA ALA A 24 -8.97 4.47 16.75
C ALA A 24 -9.64 3.24 16.12
N ASP A 25 -10.87 3.36 15.62
CA ASP A 25 -11.61 2.28 14.97
C ASP A 25 -10.86 1.75 13.73
N SER A 26 -10.27 2.65 12.94
CA SER A 26 -9.45 2.29 11.78
C SER A 26 -8.17 1.55 12.19
N HIS A 27 -7.48 2.05 13.21
CA HIS A 27 -6.27 1.42 13.74
C HIS A 27 -6.54 0.04 14.35
N GLU A 28 -7.63 -0.10 15.12
CA GLU A 28 -8.08 -1.37 15.69
C GLU A 28 -8.40 -2.38 14.59
N ARG A 29 -9.18 -1.97 13.58
CA ARG A 29 -9.51 -2.83 12.43
C ARG A 29 -8.25 -3.28 11.69
N CYS A 30 -7.31 -2.37 11.43
CA CYS A 30 -6.04 -2.72 10.79
C CYS A 30 -5.22 -3.69 11.64
N ALA A 31 -5.09 -3.45 12.95
CA ALA A 31 -4.38 -4.36 13.85
C ALA A 31 -5.02 -5.75 13.87
N TRP A 32 -6.36 -5.82 13.93
CA TRP A 32 -7.09 -7.08 13.88
C TRP A 32 -6.88 -7.83 12.55
N LEU A 33 -6.93 -7.13 11.42
CA LEU A 33 -6.66 -7.71 10.10
C LEU A 33 -5.23 -8.25 10.02
N MET A 34 -4.25 -7.49 10.53
CA MET A 34 -2.86 -7.93 10.58
C MET A 34 -2.70 -9.19 11.45
N HIS A 35 -3.37 -9.29 12.60
CA HIS A 35 -3.35 -10.51 13.40
C HIS A 35 -4.04 -11.71 12.75
N SER A 36 -4.95 -11.47 11.81
CA SER A 36 -5.71 -12.53 11.12
C SER A 36 -5.00 -13.07 9.88
N VAL A 37 -3.91 -12.43 9.44
CA VAL A 37 -3.12 -12.83 8.26
C VAL A 37 -1.74 -13.27 8.74
N LEU A 38 -1.28 -14.43 8.26
CA LEU A 38 0.08 -14.90 8.49
C LEU A 38 1.01 -14.30 7.41
N PRO A 39 1.93 -13.39 7.77
CA PRO A 39 2.90 -12.87 6.83
C PRO A 39 4.02 -13.90 6.56
N ASP A 40 4.85 -13.64 5.55
CA ASP A 40 6.08 -14.40 5.35
C ASP A 40 7.03 -14.26 6.55
N GLU A 41 7.85 -15.28 6.79
CA GLU A 41 8.85 -15.28 7.88
C GLU A 41 9.79 -14.07 7.82
N SER A 42 10.06 -13.55 6.61
CA SER A 42 10.96 -12.43 6.38
C SER A 42 10.44 -11.08 6.93
N ILE A 43 9.14 -10.94 7.17
CA ILE A 43 8.52 -9.69 7.61
C ILE A 43 7.66 -9.83 8.88
N VAL A 44 7.64 -11.01 9.51
CA VAL A 44 6.80 -11.29 10.69
C VAL A 44 7.07 -10.30 11.84
N GLY A 45 8.34 -9.94 12.07
CA GLY A 45 8.72 -8.99 13.11
C GLY A 45 8.18 -7.57 12.85
N ASP A 46 8.32 -7.08 11.61
CA ASP A 46 7.81 -5.77 11.20
C ASP A 46 6.28 -5.73 11.22
N TRP A 47 5.64 -6.83 10.80
CA TRP A 47 4.20 -7.00 10.81
C TRP A 47 3.62 -6.95 12.23
N GLU A 48 4.19 -7.72 13.16
CA GLU A 48 3.81 -7.69 14.56
C GLU A 48 4.05 -6.34 15.21
N ASN A 49 5.17 -5.67 14.88
CA ASN A 49 5.47 -4.35 15.41
C ASN A 49 4.42 -3.31 14.99
N MET A 50 4.04 -3.32 13.70
CA MET A 50 2.98 -2.46 13.19
C MET A 50 1.62 -2.78 13.79
N ALA A 51 1.22 -4.06 13.87
CA ALA A 51 -0.04 -4.46 14.49
C ALA A 51 -0.12 -3.99 15.95
N ARG A 52 0.98 -4.19 16.71
CA ARG A 52 1.10 -3.74 18.10
C ARG A 52 1.02 -2.23 18.23
N TYR A 53 1.71 -1.48 17.38
CA TYR A 53 1.66 -0.01 17.38
C TYR A 53 0.21 0.48 17.17
N LEU A 54 -0.44 -0.01 16.11
CA LEU A 54 -1.82 0.36 15.76
C LEU A 54 -2.80 0.05 16.90
N GLY A 55 -2.72 -1.16 17.47
CA GLY A 55 -3.56 -1.57 18.60
C GLY A 55 -3.31 -0.73 19.86
N THR A 56 -2.05 -0.37 20.14
CA THR A 56 -1.69 0.47 21.28
C THR A 56 -2.26 1.89 21.13
N VAL A 57 -2.21 2.46 19.92
CA VAL A 57 -2.78 3.77 19.61
C VAL A 57 -4.30 3.74 19.77
N ALA A 58 -4.97 2.73 19.18
CA ALA A 58 -6.41 2.56 19.29
C ALA A 58 -6.86 2.42 20.75
N ALA A 59 -6.18 1.58 21.54
CA ALA A 59 -6.47 1.41 22.96
C ALA A 59 -6.28 2.71 23.76
N ALA A 60 -5.21 3.46 23.52
CA ALA A 60 -4.97 4.73 24.21
C ALA A 60 -6.07 5.76 23.91
N ILE A 61 -6.54 5.85 22.66
CA ILE A 61 -7.66 6.74 22.31
C ILE A 61 -8.97 6.23 22.92
N GLY A 62 -9.19 4.91 22.95
CA GLY A 62 -10.39 4.29 23.53
C GLY A 62 -10.51 4.44 25.05
N GLU A 63 -9.39 4.60 25.77
CA GLU A 63 -9.37 4.95 27.20
C GLU A 63 -9.93 6.37 27.47
N ASP A 64 -10.10 7.21 26.44
CA ASP A 64 -10.67 8.55 26.60
C ASP A 64 -12.19 8.52 26.81
N PRO A 65 -12.70 9.06 27.95
CA PRO A 65 -14.15 9.12 28.17
C PRO A 65 -14.88 10.00 27.15
N ASP A 66 -14.23 11.00 26.57
CA ASP A 66 -14.84 11.90 25.58
C ASP A 66 -15.00 11.20 24.22
N CYS A 67 -14.08 10.29 23.89
CA CYS A 67 -14.16 9.47 22.67
C CYS A 67 -15.11 8.28 22.87
N ALA A 68 -15.12 7.66 24.05
CA ALA A 68 -15.94 6.49 24.35
C ALA A 68 -17.45 6.78 24.31
N LYS A 69 -17.88 7.97 24.74
CA LYS A 69 -19.30 8.35 24.88
C LYS A 69 -20.02 8.74 23.59
N GLN A 70 -19.30 8.98 22.49
CA GLN A 70 -19.94 9.39 21.24
C GLN A 70 -20.58 8.19 20.52
N GLU A 71 -21.89 8.19 20.32
CA GLU A 71 -22.52 7.27 19.39
C GLU A 71 -21.96 7.51 17.99
N MET A 72 -21.54 6.43 17.32
CA MET A 72 -21.00 6.50 15.97
C MET A 72 -22.11 7.04 15.06
N PRO A 73 -21.96 8.22 14.43
CA PRO A 73 -23.01 8.74 13.57
C PRO A 73 -23.20 7.79 12.40
N ALA A 74 -24.46 7.53 12.05
CA ALA A 74 -24.83 6.59 10.99
C ALA A 74 -24.28 6.96 9.60
N SER A 75 -23.73 8.17 9.45
CA SER A 75 -23.15 8.66 8.20
C SER A 75 -21.64 8.86 8.36
N PRO A 76 -20.81 8.33 7.45
CA PRO A 76 -19.38 8.59 7.46
C PRO A 76 -19.16 10.11 7.35
N LEU A 77 -18.30 10.66 8.21
CA LEU A 77 -17.86 12.04 8.13
C LEU A 77 -17.44 12.33 6.69
N ARG A 78 -18.04 13.37 6.08
CA ARG A 78 -17.61 13.83 4.77
C ARG A 78 -16.13 14.20 4.87
N VAL A 79 -15.30 13.54 4.07
CA VAL A 79 -13.89 13.87 3.83
C VAL A 79 -13.85 15.36 3.46
N GLY A 80 -13.45 16.22 4.40
CA GLY A 80 -13.56 17.66 4.21
C GLY A 80 -13.22 18.51 5.44
N TYR A 81 -13.17 17.93 6.64
CA TYR A 81 -12.76 18.65 7.85
C TYR A 81 -11.48 18.03 8.44
N ILE A 82 -10.38 18.15 7.68
CA ILE A 82 -9.05 17.98 8.26
C ILE A 82 -8.73 19.28 8.99
N PRO A 83 -8.40 19.26 10.29
CA PRO A 83 -8.02 20.48 11.00
C PRO A 83 -6.81 21.12 10.32
N GLU A 84 -6.88 22.44 10.13
CA GLU A 84 -5.89 23.21 9.37
C GLU A 84 -4.49 23.17 9.99
N VAL A 85 -4.40 22.90 11.30
CA VAL A 85 -3.14 22.81 12.03
C VAL A 85 -3.13 21.60 12.98
N ILE A 86 -2.35 20.58 12.64
CA ILE A 86 -1.95 19.53 13.58
C ILE A 86 -0.63 19.98 14.23
N ARG A 87 -0.58 19.97 15.57
CA ARG A 87 0.58 20.42 16.37
C ARG A 87 1.66 19.32 16.41
N TYR A 88 2.24 19.03 15.25
CA TYR A 88 3.26 17.99 15.09
C TYR A 88 4.50 18.21 15.94
N GLU A 89 4.82 19.47 16.28
CA GLU A 89 5.95 19.81 17.14
C GLU A 89 5.80 19.21 18.55
N LYS A 90 4.59 19.25 19.12
CA LYS A 90 4.32 18.66 20.44
C LYS A 90 4.37 17.14 20.41
N LEU A 91 3.99 16.52 19.28
CA LEU A 91 4.13 15.08 19.11
C LEU A 91 5.61 14.71 19.00
N ALA A 92 6.41 15.47 18.25
CA ALA A 92 7.84 15.22 18.07
C ALA A 92 8.60 15.23 19.41
N GLU A 93 8.23 16.11 20.36
CA GLU A 93 8.80 16.14 21.71
C GLU A 93 8.57 14.85 22.52
N LEU A 94 7.52 14.09 22.18
CA LEU A 94 7.15 12.85 22.89
C LEU A 94 7.80 11.61 22.28
N VAL A 95 8.37 11.69 21.07
CA VAL A 95 8.92 10.51 20.40
C VAL A 95 10.44 10.45 20.52
N ARG A 96 10.95 9.24 20.75
CA ARG A 96 12.39 8.96 20.63
C ARG A 96 12.73 8.81 19.14
N PRO A 97 13.74 9.51 18.61
CA PRO A 97 14.10 9.44 17.19
C PRO A 97 14.25 8.00 16.68
N ASN A 98 14.96 7.15 17.42
CA ASN A 98 15.18 5.74 17.05
C ASN A 98 13.86 4.95 16.95
N ALA A 99 12.88 5.25 17.80
CA ALA A 99 11.59 4.56 17.76
C ALA A 99 10.75 4.97 16.53
N VAL A 100 10.89 6.22 16.06
CA VAL A 100 10.27 6.66 14.80
C VAL A 100 10.91 5.93 13.63
N GLU A 101 12.24 5.85 13.62
CA GLU A 101 12.99 5.19 12.56
C GLU A 101 12.66 3.70 12.46
N GLU A 102 12.67 2.98 13.58
CA GLU A 102 12.26 1.57 13.65
C GLU A 102 10.82 1.36 13.13
N LEU A 103 9.88 2.23 13.53
CA LEU A 103 8.50 2.16 13.09
C LEU A 103 8.38 2.46 11.58
N LEU A 104 9.14 3.43 11.07
CA LEU A 104 9.15 3.78 9.65
C LEU A 104 9.70 2.63 8.80
N VAL A 105 10.81 2.01 9.24
CA VAL A 105 11.39 0.83 8.58
C VAL A 105 10.37 -0.31 8.54
N ALA A 106 9.72 -0.61 9.66
CA ALA A 106 8.69 -1.64 9.73
C ALA A 106 7.49 -1.32 8.81
N ALA A 107 7.02 -0.07 8.82
CA ALA A 107 5.91 0.37 7.97
C ALA A 107 6.25 0.24 6.47
N VAL A 108 7.47 0.60 6.06
CA VAL A 108 7.94 0.44 4.68
C VAL A 108 8.01 -1.04 4.29
N ALA A 109 8.51 -1.90 5.17
CA ALA A 109 8.57 -3.35 4.93
C ALA A 109 7.16 -3.96 4.75
N VAL A 110 6.23 -3.64 5.66
CA VAL A 110 4.84 -4.07 5.59
C VAL A 110 4.13 -3.54 4.34
N ALA A 111 4.29 -2.25 4.02
CA ALA A 111 3.69 -1.66 2.82
C ALA A 111 4.21 -2.32 1.53
N ARG A 112 5.52 -2.60 1.49
CA ARG A 112 6.15 -3.32 0.38
C ARG A 112 5.59 -4.74 0.26
N PHE A 113 5.50 -5.48 1.36
CA PHE A 113 4.91 -6.81 1.40
C PHE A 113 3.46 -6.79 0.90
N CYS A 114 2.63 -5.89 1.44
CA CYS A 114 1.25 -5.75 1.00
C CYS A 114 1.16 -5.41 -0.49
N ARG A 115 2.04 -4.55 -1.01
CA ARG A 115 2.05 -4.23 -2.45
C ARG A 115 2.36 -5.44 -3.32
N PHE A 116 3.25 -6.32 -2.86
CA PHE A 116 3.64 -7.52 -3.62
C PHE A 116 2.70 -8.71 -3.41
N ASN A 117 2.03 -8.81 -2.26
CA ASN A 117 1.14 -9.91 -1.90
C ASN A 117 -0.35 -9.60 -2.02
N LEU A 118 -0.73 -8.33 -2.22
CA LEU A 118 -2.01 -8.00 -2.84
C LEU A 118 -1.93 -8.53 -4.26
N THR A 119 -2.51 -9.71 -4.46
CA THR A 119 -2.70 -10.34 -5.76
C THR A 119 -3.63 -9.47 -6.58
N ILE A 120 -3.10 -8.38 -7.14
CA ILE A 120 -3.73 -7.66 -8.26
C ILE A 120 -3.41 -8.50 -9.48
N ALA A 121 -4.07 -9.65 -9.57
CA ALA A 121 -3.99 -10.48 -10.76
C ALA A 121 -4.49 -9.64 -11.95
N PRO A 122 -3.73 -9.57 -13.05
CA PRO A 122 -4.15 -8.84 -14.22
C PRO A 122 -5.46 -9.43 -14.76
N ASN A 123 -6.38 -8.57 -15.18
CA ASN A 123 -7.53 -9.03 -15.95
C ASN A 123 -7.11 -9.56 -17.33
N GLU A 124 -8.03 -10.16 -18.08
CA GLU A 124 -7.74 -10.77 -19.37
C GLU A 124 -7.07 -9.82 -20.37
N MET A 125 -7.50 -8.56 -20.42
CA MET A 125 -6.90 -7.54 -21.30
C MET A 125 -5.47 -7.21 -20.89
N GLN A 126 -5.25 -6.99 -19.59
CA GLN A 126 -3.94 -6.71 -19.02
C GLN A 126 -2.99 -7.89 -19.25
N LEU A 127 -3.48 -9.12 -19.10
CA LEU A 127 -2.72 -10.33 -19.37
C LEU A 127 -2.36 -10.47 -20.85
N ALA A 128 -3.29 -10.19 -21.75
CA ALA A 128 -3.05 -10.22 -23.19
C ALA A 128 -2.00 -9.17 -23.63
N CYS A 129 -1.99 -8.00 -22.97
CA CYS A 129 -0.95 -6.98 -23.13
C CYS A 129 0.41 -7.47 -22.64
N LEU A 130 0.49 -8.01 -21.41
CA LEU A 130 1.73 -8.55 -20.85
C LEU A 130 2.30 -9.68 -21.71
N GLN A 131 1.45 -10.59 -22.19
CA GLN A 131 1.88 -11.71 -23.02
C GLN A 131 2.45 -11.23 -24.35
N GLY A 132 1.82 -10.25 -24.99
CA GLY A 132 2.34 -9.67 -26.24
C GLY A 132 3.70 -8.99 -26.03
N LEU A 133 3.85 -8.22 -24.96
CA LEU A 133 5.14 -7.60 -24.60
C LEU A 133 6.21 -8.64 -24.26
N ALA A 134 5.85 -9.70 -23.53
CA ALA A 134 6.75 -10.81 -23.20
C ALA A 134 7.21 -11.60 -24.44
N ASN A 135 6.39 -11.60 -25.50
CA ASN A 135 6.71 -12.14 -26.82
C ASN A 135 7.45 -11.14 -27.74
N GLY A 136 7.78 -9.94 -27.26
CA GLY A 136 8.49 -8.94 -28.05
C GLY A 136 7.61 -8.18 -29.05
N GLU A 137 6.28 -8.23 -28.93
CA GLU A 137 5.40 -7.40 -29.77
C GLU A 137 5.62 -5.91 -29.51
N THR A 138 5.64 -5.12 -30.58
CA THR A 138 5.62 -3.66 -30.47
C THR A 138 4.25 -3.17 -30.03
N LEU A 139 4.19 -1.98 -29.41
CA LEU A 139 2.93 -1.37 -28.98
C LEU A 139 1.92 -1.21 -30.13
N ALA A 140 2.40 -0.85 -31.32
CA ALA A 140 1.58 -0.73 -32.53
C ALA A 140 0.94 -2.06 -32.93
N ASN A 141 1.71 -3.14 -32.94
CA ASN A 141 1.21 -4.47 -33.28
C ASN A 141 0.23 -4.98 -32.23
N LEU A 142 0.54 -4.76 -30.95
CA LEU A 142 -0.32 -5.11 -29.83
C LEU A 142 -1.68 -4.40 -29.92
N ALA A 143 -1.67 -3.09 -30.17
CA ALA A 143 -2.87 -2.29 -30.34
C ALA A 143 -3.72 -2.76 -31.53
N LYS A 144 -3.08 -3.01 -32.68
CA LYS A 144 -3.75 -3.55 -33.87
C LYS A 144 -4.38 -4.92 -33.59
N ARG A 145 -3.66 -5.82 -32.93
CA ARG A 145 -4.14 -7.17 -32.60
C ARG A 145 -5.32 -7.15 -31.64
N LEU A 146 -5.30 -6.25 -30.66
CA LEU A 146 -6.36 -6.12 -29.66
C LEU A 146 -7.54 -5.26 -30.15
N GLY A 147 -7.44 -4.60 -31.31
CA GLY A 147 -8.49 -3.75 -31.85
C GLY A 147 -8.61 -2.38 -31.15
N TYR A 148 -7.52 -1.88 -30.57
CA TYR A 148 -7.46 -0.58 -29.87
C TYR A 148 -6.47 0.38 -30.52
N SER A 149 -6.52 1.65 -30.11
CA SER A 149 -5.47 2.61 -30.44
C SER A 149 -4.24 2.40 -29.56
N GLU A 150 -3.05 2.74 -30.07
CA GLU A 150 -1.80 2.68 -29.29
C GLU A 150 -1.88 3.46 -27.98
N ARG A 151 -2.52 4.63 -28.00
CA ARG A 151 -2.73 5.47 -26.81
C ARG A 151 -3.58 4.76 -25.74
N HIS A 152 -4.59 3.98 -26.15
CA HIS A 152 -5.40 3.22 -25.22
C HIS A 152 -4.59 2.12 -24.54
N VAL A 153 -3.82 1.35 -25.32
CA VAL A 153 -2.94 0.30 -24.80
C VAL A 153 -1.86 0.89 -23.90
N GLN A 154 -1.26 2.02 -24.29
CA GLN A 154 -0.28 2.74 -23.47
C GLN A 154 -0.85 3.15 -22.11
N ARG A 155 -2.10 3.61 -22.06
CA ARG A 155 -2.77 3.96 -20.80
C ARG A 155 -2.99 2.74 -19.92
N ILE A 156 -3.45 1.62 -20.49
CA ILE A 156 -3.58 0.36 -19.74
C ILE A 156 -2.23 -0.04 -19.13
N LEU A 157 -1.16 -0.02 -19.92
CA LEU A 157 0.18 -0.37 -19.46
C LEU A 157 0.67 0.59 -18.37
N ALA A 158 0.46 1.90 -18.52
CA ALA A 158 0.84 2.87 -17.49
C ALA A 158 0.10 2.65 -16.16
N GLU A 159 -1.20 2.34 -16.22
CA GLU A 159 -1.99 1.98 -15.04
C GLU A 159 -1.47 0.69 -14.38
N MET A 160 -1.12 -0.32 -15.18
CA MET A 160 -0.50 -1.56 -14.69
C MET A 160 0.86 -1.31 -14.02
N TRP A 161 1.72 -0.50 -14.64
CA TRP A 161 3.03 -0.17 -14.07
C TRP A 161 2.90 0.54 -12.72
N HIS A 162 1.97 1.48 -12.63
CA HIS A 162 1.65 2.13 -11.37
C HIS A 162 1.13 1.13 -10.31
N GLN A 163 0.23 0.22 -10.70
CA GLN A 163 -0.30 -0.84 -9.82
C GLN A 163 0.81 -1.77 -9.32
N PHE A 164 1.66 -2.28 -10.21
CA PHE A 164 2.77 -3.17 -9.87
C PHE A 164 3.91 -2.45 -9.15
N GLY A 165 3.96 -1.11 -9.22
CA GLY A 165 5.05 -0.33 -8.64
C GLY A 165 6.36 -0.42 -9.40
N VAL A 166 6.29 -0.58 -10.72
CA VAL A 166 7.44 -0.66 -11.61
C VAL A 166 7.54 0.60 -12.48
N ALA A 167 8.74 0.96 -12.90
CA ALA A 167 9.00 2.20 -13.62
C ALA A 167 9.09 2.03 -15.14
N SER A 168 9.28 0.80 -15.62
CA SER A 168 9.48 0.51 -17.04
C SER A 168 8.78 -0.74 -17.54
N THR A 169 8.59 -0.80 -18.87
CA THR A 169 8.05 -1.99 -19.56
C THR A 169 8.88 -3.24 -19.27
N THR A 170 10.21 -3.12 -19.26
CA THR A 170 11.11 -4.26 -19.00
C THR A 170 10.95 -4.78 -17.58
N GLU A 171 10.91 -3.89 -16.59
CA GLU A 171 10.65 -4.26 -15.19
C GLU A 171 9.26 -4.88 -15.04
N GLY A 172 8.26 -4.32 -15.71
CA GLY A 172 6.89 -4.83 -15.68
C GLY A 172 6.71 -6.21 -16.29
N VAL A 173 7.39 -6.50 -17.40
CA VAL A 173 7.42 -7.84 -18.00
C VAL A 173 8.18 -8.81 -17.10
N ALA A 174 9.34 -8.41 -16.56
CA ALA A 174 10.10 -9.25 -15.63
C ALA A 174 9.28 -9.59 -14.37
N PHE A 175 8.54 -8.61 -13.84
CA PHE A 175 7.60 -8.80 -12.74
C PHE A 175 6.51 -9.80 -13.11
N ALA A 176 5.85 -9.65 -14.26
CA ALA A 176 4.80 -10.57 -14.70
C ALA A 176 5.29 -12.02 -14.90
N VAL A 177 6.54 -12.21 -15.34
CA VAL A 177 7.18 -13.54 -15.43
C VAL A 177 7.45 -14.12 -14.04
N ALA A 178 7.97 -13.31 -13.11
CA ALA A 178 8.23 -13.75 -11.74
C ALA A 178 6.94 -14.16 -11.00
N GLN A 179 5.81 -13.50 -11.32
CA GLN A 179 4.49 -13.85 -10.81
C GLN A 179 3.85 -15.06 -11.53
N GLY A 180 4.50 -15.62 -12.55
CA GLY A 180 3.99 -16.75 -13.33
C GLY A 180 2.78 -16.44 -14.21
N TRP A 181 2.49 -15.15 -14.45
CA TRP A 181 1.35 -14.74 -15.29
C TRP A 181 1.62 -14.97 -16.77
N VAL A 182 2.87 -14.76 -17.20
CA VAL A 182 3.28 -14.89 -18.60
C VAL A 182 4.63 -15.60 -18.69
N THR A 183 4.86 -16.27 -19.82
CA THR A 183 6.17 -16.83 -20.15
C THR A 183 6.87 -15.95 -21.18
N ALA A 184 8.09 -15.49 -20.91
CA ALA A 184 8.88 -14.76 -21.89
C ALA A 184 9.61 -15.74 -22.83
N HIS A 185 9.31 -15.66 -24.13
CA HIS A 185 10.10 -16.36 -25.14
C HIS A 185 11.36 -15.55 -25.44
N ARG A 186 12.53 -16.05 -25.02
CA ARG A 186 13.81 -15.56 -25.55
C ARG A 186 13.93 -16.04 -26.99
N ASP A 187 13.55 -15.20 -27.95
CA ASP A 187 14.03 -15.38 -29.32
C ASP A 187 15.55 -15.15 -29.33
N ILE A 188 16.29 -16.25 -29.25
CA ILE A 188 17.70 -16.30 -29.62
C ILE A 188 17.71 -16.15 -31.14
N ALA A 189 17.72 -14.90 -31.60
CA ALA A 189 18.09 -14.59 -32.97
C ALA A 189 19.57 -14.94 -33.16
N SER A 190 19.81 -16.20 -33.57
CA SER A 190 20.99 -16.63 -34.29
C SER A 190 21.17 -15.72 -35.51
N ARG A 191 21.98 -14.67 -35.36
CA ARG A 191 22.55 -13.98 -36.52
C ARG A 191 23.56 -14.92 -37.15
N SER A 192 23.10 -15.65 -38.16
CA SER A 192 23.94 -16.31 -39.15
C SER A 192 24.91 -15.28 -39.74
N CYS A 193 26.21 -15.47 -39.52
CA CYS A 193 27.24 -14.81 -40.31
C CYS A 193 27.17 -15.37 -41.74
N PRO A 194 27.07 -14.54 -42.79
CA PRO A 194 27.31 -15.01 -44.14
C PRO A 194 28.83 -15.19 -44.32
N ALA A 195 29.20 -16.35 -44.88
CA ALA A 195 30.55 -16.62 -45.40
C ALA A 195 30.78 -15.90 -46.73
#